data_AF-A0AA40R3K0-F1
#
_entry.id   AF-A0AA40R3K0-F1
#
_cell.length_a   1.000
_cell.length_b   1.000
_cell.length_c   1.000
_cell.angle_alpha   90.00
_cell.angle_beta   90.00
_cell.angle_gamma   90.00
#
_symmetry.space_group_name_H-M   'P 1'
#
loop_
_entity.id
_entity.type
_entity.pdbx_description
1 polymer ?
#
loop_
_entity_poly.entity_id
_entity_poly.type
_entity_poly.pdbx_seq_one_letter_code
_entity_poly.pdbx_strand_id
1 'polypeptide(L)'
;MSAAGRSDARPADGRPVAKTIYVAPMACLQVRDRPDGEWSLWYAGIEGFDFKPGFLYELQIDECKVAQPPADGSSIRWVLKRVVSRTPASE
;
A
#
# COMPACT_ATOMS: atom_id res chain seq x y z
N MET A 1 -39.68 28.75 2.58
CA MET A 1 -38.27 28.81 3.01
C MET A 1 -38.17 28.06 4.32
N SER A 2 -37.87 26.75 4.27
CA SER A 2 -37.74 25.91 5.47
C SER A 2 -36.31 25.97 5.99
N ALA A 3 -36.19 26.13 7.31
CA ALA A 3 -34.97 26.42 8.02
C ALA A 3 -33.90 25.32 7.90
N ALA A 4 -32.66 25.80 7.91
CA ALA A 4 -31.42 25.13 8.28
C ALA A 4 -31.62 24.11 9.41
N GLY A 5 -30.85 23.04 9.54
CA GLY A 5 -29.46 22.80 9.20
C GLY A 5 -29.03 21.71 10.20
N ARG A 6 -28.26 20.72 9.73
CA ARG A 6 -28.02 19.45 10.43
C ARG A 6 -27.43 19.69 11.82
N SER A 7 -28.00 19.01 12.83
CA SER A 7 -27.47 18.97 14.18
C SER A 7 -26.22 18.09 14.20
N ASP A 8 -25.05 18.70 14.08
CA ASP A 8 -23.78 18.08 14.48
C ASP A 8 -23.78 17.93 16.01
N ALA A 9 -23.76 16.68 16.48
CA ALA A 9 -23.66 16.36 17.89
C ALA A 9 -22.40 17.01 18.49
N ARG A 10 -22.59 17.93 19.44
CA ARG A 10 -21.49 18.54 20.20
C ARG A 10 -20.97 17.55 21.24
N PRO A 11 -19.64 17.37 21.39
CA PRO A 11 -19.06 16.68 22.54
C PRO A 11 -19.41 17.40 23.85
N ALA A 12 -19.63 16.64 24.93
CA ALA A 12 -20.12 17.14 26.22
C ALA A 12 -19.20 18.19 26.88
N ASP A 13 -17.90 18.18 26.55
CA ASP A 13 -16.89 18.96 27.29
C ASP A 13 -16.46 20.27 26.60
N GLY A 14 -17.07 20.62 25.46
CA GLY A 14 -16.82 21.90 24.77
C GLY A 14 -15.41 22.11 24.23
N ARG A 15 -14.52 21.12 24.34
CA ARG A 15 -13.15 21.18 23.80
C ARG A 15 -13.13 20.75 22.34
N PRO A 16 -12.38 21.46 21.47
CA PRO A 16 -12.20 21.03 20.09
C PRO A 16 -11.47 19.68 20.08
N VAL A 17 -12.05 18.69 19.39
CA VAL A 17 -11.37 17.43 19.11
C VAL A 17 -10.24 17.69 18.12
N ALA A 18 -9.00 17.71 18.61
CA ALA A 18 -7.83 17.74 17.74
C ALA A 18 -7.74 16.37 17.05
N LYS A 19 -8.02 16.33 15.74
CA LYS A 19 -7.89 15.12 14.93
C LYS A 19 -6.40 14.84 14.68
N THR A 20 -5.75 14.15 15.62
CA THR A 20 -4.35 13.77 15.49
C THR A 20 -4.21 12.60 14.52
N ILE A 21 -3.48 12.78 13.42
CA ILE A 21 -3.12 11.70 12.50
C ILE A 21 -1.77 11.14 12.95
N TYR A 22 -1.78 9.95 13.54
CA TYR A 22 -0.57 9.19 13.85
C TYR A 22 -0.37 8.12 12.77
N VAL A 23 0.77 8.17 12.06
CA VAL A 23 1.15 7.16 11.07
C VAL A 23 2.37 6.42 11.59
N ALA A 24 2.25 5.12 11.80
CA ALA A 24 3.38 4.28 12.18
C ALA A 24 4.29 4.02 10.96
N PRO A 25 5.63 3.90 11.14
CA PRO A 25 6.52 3.45 10.07
C PRO A 25 6.10 2.08 9.54
N MET A 26 6.11 1.93 8.21
CA MET A 26 5.76 0.68 7.52
C MET A 26 6.76 0.39 6.42
N ALA A 27 7.22 -0.86 6.34
CA ALA A 27 8.08 -1.32 5.26
C ALA A 27 7.24 -1.57 3.99
N CYS A 28 7.78 -1.22 2.83
CA CYS A 28 7.16 -1.46 1.54
C CYS A 28 8.21 -1.88 0.50
N LEU A 29 7.74 -2.47 -0.60
CA LEU A 29 8.61 -2.87 -1.69
C LEU A 29 8.85 -1.69 -2.64
N GLN A 30 10.07 -1.52 -3.11
CA GLN A 30 10.36 -0.70 -4.29
C GLN A 30 10.33 -1.59 -5.52
N VAL A 31 9.53 -1.22 -6.51
CA VAL A 31 9.28 -2.01 -7.72
C VAL A 31 9.34 -1.12 -8.97
N ARG A 32 9.67 -1.71 -10.11
CA ARG A 32 9.60 -1.08 -11.43
C ARG A 32 9.21 -2.12 -12.46
N ASP A 33 8.39 -1.75 -13.44
CA ASP A 33 7.93 -2.65 -14.51
C ASP A 33 8.99 -2.86 -15.59
N ARG A 34 9.94 -1.92 -15.72
CA ARG A 34 10.98 -1.91 -16.73
C ARG A 34 12.37 -1.69 -16.13
N PRO A 35 13.44 -2.27 -16.72
CA PRO A 35 14.81 -2.09 -16.22
C PRO A 35 15.32 -0.64 -16.20
N ASP A 36 14.78 0.20 -17.08
CA ASP A 36 15.06 1.63 -17.22
C ASP A 36 13.93 2.52 -16.69
N GLY A 37 12.90 1.91 -16.08
CA GLY A 37 11.78 2.62 -15.49
C GLY A 37 12.09 3.20 -14.11
N GLU A 38 11.25 4.15 -13.71
CA GLU A 38 11.29 4.76 -12.38
C GLU A 38 10.83 3.78 -11.29
N TRP A 39 11.48 3.85 -10.14
CA TRP A 39 11.08 3.08 -8.97
C TRP A 39 9.79 3.63 -8.36
N SER A 40 8.86 2.74 -8.05
CA SER A 40 7.59 3.03 -7.41
C SER A 40 7.43 2.22 -6.13
N LEU A 41 6.60 2.69 -5.21
CA LEU A 41 6.34 2.01 -3.94
C LEU A 41 5.15 1.06 -4.09
N TRP A 42 5.32 -0.16 -3.61
CA TRP A 42 4.29 -1.19 -3.56
C TRP A 42 4.06 -1.67 -2.14
N TYR A 43 2.86 -1.40 -1.63
CA TYR A 43 2.50 -1.60 -0.23
C TYR A 43 1.76 -2.91 0.04
N ALA A 44 1.12 -3.50 -0.98
CA ALA A 44 0.25 -4.68 -0.80
C ALA A 44 1.01 -6.02 -0.75
N GLY A 45 2.32 -6.02 -0.97
CA GLY A 45 3.14 -7.23 -0.99
C GLY A 45 2.86 -8.14 -2.20
N ILE A 46 3.58 -9.25 -2.30
CA ILE A 46 3.43 -10.23 -3.39
C ILE A 46 3.15 -11.59 -2.76
N GLU A 47 2.02 -12.19 -3.09
CA GLU A 47 1.61 -13.49 -2.55
C GLU A 47 2.60 -14.58 -2.98
N GLY A 48 3.11 -15.35 -2.02
CA GLY A 48 4.12 -16.40 -2.27
C GLY A 48 5.55 -15.89 -2.42
N PHE A 49 5.82 -14.59 -2.21
CA PHE A 49 7.16 -14.02 -2.24
C PHE A 49 7.59 -13.51 -0.86
N ASP A 50 8.74 -13.99 -0.39
CA ASP A 50 9.40 -13.51 0.83
C ASP A 50 10.61 -12.66 0.44
N PHE A 51 10.47 -11.34 0.60
CA PHE A 51 11.55 -10.41 0.29
C PHE A 51 12.64 -10.47 1.35
N LYS A 52 13.90 -10.59 0.90
CA LYS A 52 15.07 -10.48 1.77
C LYS A 52 15.86 -9.21 1.43
N PRO A 53 16.13 -8.33 2.41
CA PRO A 53 17.02 -7.19 2.22
C PRO A 53 18.40 -7.61 1.69
N GLY A 54 19.06 -6.70 0.97
CA GLY A 54 20.38 -6.95 0.37
C GLY A 54 20.33 -7.70 -0.96
N PHE A 55 19.15 -7.87 -1.57
CA PHE A 55 19.00 -8.50 -2.88
C PHE A 55 18.11 -7.68 -3.80
N LEU A 56 18.45 -7.68 -5.08
CA LEU A 56 17.60 -7.25 -6.18
C LEU A 56 16.96 -8.48 -6.81
N TYR A 57 15.66 -8.41 -7.06
CA TYR A 57 14.87 -9.51 -7.61
C TYR A 57 14.23 -9.10 -8.93
N GLU A 58 14.30 -10.00 -9.91
CA GLU A 58 13.45 -9.96 -11.09
C GLU A 58 12.39 -11.05 -10.93
N LEU A 59 11.13 -10.66 -10.95
CA LEU A 59 10.02 -11.56 -10.66
C LEU A 59 9.07 -11.61 -11.85
N GLN A 60 8.57 -12.79 -12.16
CA GLN A 60 7.39 -12.93 -12.99
C GLN A 60 6.19 -13.09 -12.04
N ILE A 61 5.23 -12.19 -12.18
CA ILE A 61 4.02 -12.13 -11.36
C ILE A 61 2.77 -12.25 -12.23
N ASP A 62 1.69 -12.78 -11.64
CA ASP A 62 0.36 -12.68 -12.21
C ASP A 62 -0.41 -11.57 -11.48
N GLU A 63 -0.97 -10.62 -12.23
CA GLU A 63 -1.77 -9.52 -11.71
C GLU A 63 -3.26 -9.90 -11.70
N CYS A 64 -3.89 -9.83 -10.53
CA CYS A 64 -5.30 -10.13 -10.34
C CYS A 64 -6.05 -8.90 -9.82
N LYS A 65 -7.17 -8.54 -10.48
CA LYS A 65 -8.08 -7.53 -9.96
C LYS A 65 -8.92 -8.11 -8.82
N VAL A 66 -8.97 -7.39 -7.70
CA VAL A 66 -9.82 -7.73 -6.55
C VAL A 66 -11.16 -7.03 -6.72
N ALA A 67 -12.24 -7.81 -6.87
CA ALA A 67 -13.57 -7.26 -7.18
C ALA A 67 -14.17 -6.41 -6.05
N GLN A 68 -13.83 -6.71 -4.80
CA GLN A 68 -14.29 -5.98 -3.61
C GLN A 68 -13.06 -5.72 -2.71
N PRO A 69 -12.23 -4.71 -3.05
CA PRO A 69 -11.05 -4.43 -2.24
C PRO A 69 -11.46 -3.93 -0.84
N PRO A 70 -10.62 -4.17 0.19
CA PRO A 70 -10.77 -3.50 1.48
C PRO A 70 -10.76 -1.98 1.30
N ALA A 71 -11.40 -1.23 2.20
CA ALA A 71 -11.49 0.23 2.12
C ALA A 71 -10.13 0.92 1.95
N ASP A 72 -9.09 0.37 2.57
CA ASP A 72 -7.71 0.87 2.55
C ASP A 72 -6.75 -0.08 1.81
N GLY A 73 -7.30 -1.04 1.05
CA GLY A 73 -6.55 -2.08 0.35
C GLY A 73 -6.41 -1.81 -1.14
N SER A 74 -5.35 -2.34 -1.74
CA SER A 74 -5.17 -2.32 -3.19
C SER A 74 -6.30 -3.10 -3.90
N SER A 75 -6.82 -2.55 -5.00
CA SER A 75 -7.69 -3.27 -5.95
C SER A 75 -6.93 -4.25 -6.84
N ILE A 76 -5.61 -4.34 -6.66
CA ILE A 76 -4.70 -5.19 -7.39
C ILE A 76 -3.98 -6.12 -6.41
N ARG A 77 -3.98 -7.41 -6.72
CA ARG A 77 -3.23 -8.45 -6.02
C ARG A 77 -2.18 -9.05 -6.95
N TRP A 78 -0.93 -9.10 -6.51
CA TRP A 78 0.16 -9.74 -7.22
C TRP A 78 0.47 -11.11 -6.62
N VAL A 79 0.53 -12.12 -7.48
CA VAL A 79 0.88 -13.50 -7.09
C VAL A 79 2.19 -13.88 -7.77
N LEU A 80 3.15 -14.41 -7.01
CA LEU A 80 4.42 -14.85 -7.56
C LEU A 80 4.20 -16.05 -8.48
N LYS A 81 4.54 -15.89 -9.76
CA LYS A 81 4.59 -17.01 -10.70
C LYS A 81 5.94 -17.72 -10.62
N ARG A 82 7.04 -16.95 -10.67
CA ARG A 82 8.41 -17.44 -10.46
C ARG A 82 9.40 -16.30 -10.21
N VAL A 83 10.51 -16.64 -9.57
CA VAL A 83 11.69 -15.77 -9.51
C VAL A 83 12.50 -15.98 -10.79
N VAL A 84 12.74 -14.90 -11.54
CA VAL A 84 13.54 -14.92 -12.77
C VAL A 84 15.02 -14.84 -12.43
N SER A 85 15.39 -13.89 -11.57
CA SER A 85 16.75 -13.71 -11.11
C SER A 85 16.79 -13.14 -9.69
N ARG A 86 17.89 -13.40 -8.98
CA ARG A 86 18.21 -12.80 -7.68
C ARG A 86 19.69 -12.49 -7.64
N THR A 87 20.02 -11.21 -7.50
CA THR A 87 21.40 -10.74 -7.38
C THR A 87 21.60 -10.04 -6.05
N PRO A 88 22.76 -10.17 -5.40
CA PRO A 88 23.11 -9.30 -4.27
C PRO A 88 22.99 -7.84 -4.70
N ALA A 89 22.31 -7.03 -3.89
CA ALA A 89 22.35 -5.60 -4.06
C ALA A 89 23.76 -5.17 -3.62
N SER A 90 24.63 -4.86 -4.58
CA SER A 90 25.89 -4.20 -4.26
C SER A 90 25.57 -2.80 -3.71
N GLU A 91 26.03 -2.53 -2.49
CA GLU A 91 26.08 -1.20 -1.89
C GLU A 91 27.12 -0.31 -2.56
#